data_AF-A0AAV5WMY4-F1
#
_entry.id   AF-A0AAV5WMY4-F1
#
_cell.length_a   1.000
_cell.length_b   1.000
_cell.length_c   1.000
_cell.angle_alpha   90.00
_cell.angle_beta   90.00
_cell.angle_gamma   90.00
#
_symmetry.space_group_name_H-M   'P 1'
#
loop_
_entity.id
_entity.type
_entity.pdbx_description
1 polymer ?
#
loop_
_entity_poly.entity_id
_entity_poly.type
_entity_poly.pdbx_seq_one_letter_code
_entity_poly.pdbx_strand_id
1 'polypeptide(L)'
;IDNRSIGGMVVSHTALFLIALYIRSSLSFPTILPCSDDGNTGCRQKRYSIEGSFWGVNRLTYKISRYSSKMSRSSLEKTMRKAFDVWEDRTNLIFIFKESGNAHINIAFYEGTHGDGENFDGPGGVLAHAFFPRYGGDVHFDDSEPWAPSKGVDGTVDLYMVATHEIGHALGLKHSSDPLAIMAEYYQEYTGGLIHLHQDDVMAMSMLYKRRNGSTLHTNDNSVTSKNPPDICKHPSIDAITVLGNGTLYAFKGDWFWRLHFDGGIEEGPKSIETHWPFESEIDDFLTDNDGDSYVFKGDKYWLLDRHGILQKGYPARINRGLSDIPDDIDAALVFHGDDIPYFFKKNKYWPYKRHGMPRHWPKNIKSIFQEVPMARIDAGLRFGHESFLFYGTKYYKLEGQR
;
A
#
# COMPACT_ATOMS: atom_id res chain seq x y z
N ILE A 1 27.95 -25.40 34.20
CA ILE A 1 27.83 -24.02 34.70
C ILE A 1 28.55 -23.17 33.68
N ASP A 2 27.80 -22.52 32.79
CA ASP A 2 28.25 -21.31 32.12
C ASP A 2 26.99 -20.59 31.64
N ASN A 3 26.31 -19.96 32.62
CA ASN A 3 25.31 -18.94 32.39
C ASN A 3 26.07 -17.68 31.98
N ARG A 4 26.21 -17.43 30.67
CA ARG A 4 26.61 -16.10 30.20
C ARG A 4 25.35 -15.29 29.93
N SER A 5 25.11 -14.39 30.86
CA SER A 5 24.14 -13.29 30.81
C SER A 5 24.30 -12.49 29.51
N ILE A 6 23.24 -12.45 28.70
CA ILE A 6 23.13 -11.54 27.54
C ILE A 6 22.56 -10.23 28.07
N GLY A 7 23.44 -9.30 28.43
CA GLY A 7 23.09 -7.98 28.96
C GLY A 7 23.29 -6.90 27.91
N GLY A 8 22.18 -6.35 27.40
CA GLY A 8 22.16 -5.27 26.43
C GLY A 8 20.76 -5.07 25.85
N MET A 9 19.77 -4.68 26.66
CA MET A 9 18.43 -4.32 26.17
C MET A 9 18.24 -2.81 26.26
N VAL A 10 18.11 -2.15 25.11
CA VAL A 10 17.65 -0.75 25.06
C VAL A 10 16.13 -0.75 25.20
N VAL A 11 15.63 -0.33 26.36
CA VAL A 11 14.20 -0.22 26.66
C VAL A 11 13.68 1.15 26.20
N SER A 12 12.83 1.14 25.18
CA SER A 12 12.22 2.34 24.60
C SER A 12 10.72 2.40 24.89
N HIS A 13 10.21 3.58 25.25
CA HIS A 13 8.86 3.76 25.82
C HIS A 13 7.72 3.97 24.80
N THR A 14 8.01 3.90 23.50
CA THR A 14 7.01 3.94 22.41
C THR A 14 7.49 3.10 21.23
N ALA A 15 6.83 1.96 20.95
CA ALA A 15 7.38 0.94 20.06
C ALA A 15 7.58 1.36 18.59
N LEU A 16 6.57 1.98 17.97
CA LEU A 16 6.64 2.40 16.57
C LEU A 16 7.57 3.61 16.34
N PHE A 17 7.52 4.58 17.26
CA PHE A 17 8.26 5.85 17.16
C PHE A 17 9.76 5.74 17.45
N LEU A 18 10.21 4.67 18.12
CA LEU A 18 11.63 4.51 18.47
C LEU A 18 12.33 3.51 17.55
N ILE A 19 11.61 2.55 16.94
CA ILE A 19 12.10 1.78 15.78
C ILE A 19 12.43 2.74 14.62
N ALA A 20 11.54 3.69 14.37
CA ALA A 20 11.73 4.84 13.48
C ALA A 20 13.06 5.61 13.68
N LEU A 21 13.27 6.08 14.90
CA LEU A 21 14.43 6.90 15.29
C LEU A 21 15.71 6.07 15.25
N TYR A 22 15.63 4.79 15.59
CA TYR A 22 16.74 3.87 15.59
C TYR A 22 17.16 3.47 14.16
N ILE A 23 16.22 3.14 13.26
CA ILE A 23 16.52 2.88 11.84
C ILE A 23 17.11 4.13 11.15
N ARG A 24 16.68 5.32 11.56
CA ARG A 24 17.26 6.59 11.10
C ARG A 24 18.74 6.77 11.49
N SER A 25 19.20 6.11 12.55
CA SER A 25 20.59 6.19 13.02
C SER A 25 21.53 5.16 12.39
N SER A 26 21.01 4.07 11.81
CA SER A 26 21.79 3.00 11.19
C SER A 26 21.93 3.13 9.66
N LEU A 27 21.17 4.03 9.03
CA LEU A 27 21.27 4.36 7.61
C LEU A 27 22.17 5.59 7.39
N SER A 28 23.47 5.38 7.28
CA SER A 28 24.41 6.41 6.81
C SER A 28 24.46 6.41 5.28
N PHE A 29 23.72 7.34 4.65
CA PHE A 29 23.90 7.68 3.24
C PHE A 29 24.31 9.15 3.06
N PRO A 30 25.26 9.44 2.16
CA PRO A 30 25.77 10.78 1.94
C PRO A 30 24.71 11.66 1.28
N THR A 31 24.40 12.77 1.93
CA THR A 31 23.68 13.90 1.34
C THR A 31 24.46 14.45 0.15
N ILE A 32 23.84 14.45 -1.04
CA ILE A 32 24.22 15.32 -2.14
C ILE A 32 23.09 16.36 -2.29
N LEU A 33 23.39 17.58 -1.83
CA LEU A 33 22.75 18.82 -2.28
C LEU A 33 23.33 19.18 -3.67
N PRO A 34 22.56 19.87 -4.53
CA PRO A 34 22.64 21.35 -4.62
C PRO A 34 21.25 22.01 -4.76
N CYS A 35 20.98 23.31 -4.57
CA CYS A 35 21.77 24.51 -4.25
C CYS A 35 20.86 25.54 -3.54
N SER A 36 21.50 26.44 -2.78
CA SER A 36 21.03 27.68 -2.14
C SER A 36 20.58 28.75 -3.18
N ASP A 37 19.97 29.91 -2.90
CA ASP A 37 19.68 30.73 -1.71
C ASP A 37 18.40 31.54 -2.00
N ASP A 38 17.48 31.62 -1.04
CA ASP A 38 16.90 32.89 -0.57
C ASP A 38 15.91 32.59 0.57
N GLY A 39 16.23 33.13 1.75
CA GLY A 39 15.60 32.75 3.00
C GLY A 39 14.17 33.26 3.15
N ASN A 40 13.22 32.34 3.34
CA ASN A 40 12.28 32.37 4.47
C ASN A 40 11.49 31.03 4.58
N THR A 41 11.65 30.37 5.73
CA THR A 41 10.77 29.37 6.37
C THR A 41 9.87 28.42 5.52
N GLY A 42 10.30 27.16 5.42
CA GLY A 42 9.50 25.96 5.71
C GLY A 42 8.50 25.45 4.67
N CYS A 43 8.90 24.48 3.82
CA CYS A 43 7.95 23.65 3.07
C CYS A 43 8.32 22.17 3.15
N ARG A 44 7.45 21.38 3.78
CA ARG A 44 7.51 19.92 3.88
C ARG A 44 6.85 19.33 2.61
N GLN A 45 7.62 18.73 1.70
CA GLN A 45 7.06 18.04 0.53
C GLN A 45 6.37 16.73 0.93
N LYS A 46 5.11 16.55 0.50
CA LYS A 46 4.28 15.35 0.71
C LYS A 46 4.49 14.35 -0.44
N ARG A 47 4.47 13.05 -0.14
CA ARG A 47 4.68 11.94 -1.10
C ARG A 47 3.46 11.61 -1.98
N TYR A 48 2.32 12.25 -1.73
CA TYR A 48 1.19 12.42 -2.64
C TYR A 48 0.53 13.75 -2.27
N SER A 49 -0.02 14.49 -3.23
CA SER A 49 -0.76 15.70 -2.91
C SER A 49 -2.14 15.63 -3.52
N ILE A 50 -3.17 15.20 -2.79
CA ILE A 50 -4.55 15.47 -3.23
C ILE A 50 -4.66 17.00 -3.36
N GLU A 51 -5.14 17.54 -4.48
CA GLU A 51 -5.50 18.96 -4.52
C GLU A 51 -6.63 19.21 -3.50
N GLY A 52 -7.56 18.26 -3.43
CA GLY A 52 -8.64 18.18 -2.44
C GLY A 52 -10.02 18.46 -3.03
N SER A 53 -10.11 18.84 -4.31
CA SER A 53 -11.39 18.98 -5.00
C SER A 53 -11.88 17.66 -5.57
N PHE A 54 -13.19 17.47 -5.49
CA PHE A 54 -13.91 16.30 -5.98
C PHE A 54 -15.24 16.80 -6.54
N TRP A 55 -15.84 16.02 -7.43
CA TRP A 55 -17.18 16.33 -7.88
C TRP A 55 -18.21 16.00 -6.78
N GLY A 56 -18.99 17.00 -6.36
CA GLY A 56 -20.06 16.84 -5.38
C GLY A 56 -21.26 16.01 -5.88
N VAL A 57 -21.19 15.50 -7.11
CA VAL A 57 -22.23 14.69 -7.77
C VAL A 57 -21.62 13.38 -8.26
N ASN A 58 -22.40 12.31 -8.21
CA ASN A 58 -21.97 10.99 -8.68
C ASN A 58 -22.30 10.75 -10.17
N ARG A 59 -23.07 11.64 -10.80
CA ARG A 59 -23.44 11.54 -12.21
C ARG A 59 -22.73 12.66 -12.96
N LEU A 60 -21.61 12.33 -13.60
CA LEU A 60 -20.82 13.26 -14.37
C LEU A 60 -21.15 13.13 -15.84
N THR A 61 -21.06 14.24 -16.55
CA THR A 61 -21.29 14.28 -17.99
C THR A 61 -20.03 14.75 -18.67
N TYR A 62 -19.60 14.09 -19.72
CA TYR A 62 -18.47 14.54 -20.52
C TYR A 62 -18.88 14.77 -21.96
N LYS A 63 -18.15 15.64 -22.67
CA LYS A 63 -18.31 15.87 -24.10
C LYS A 63 -16.95 16.02 -24.76
N ILE A 64 -16.91 15.82 -26.07
CA ILE A 64 -15.72 16.04 -26.88
C ILE A 64 -16.00 17.25 -27.77
N SER A 65 -15.44 18.41 -27.43
CA SER A 65 -15.71 19.66 -28.17
C SER A 65 -14.88 19.79 -29.44
N ARG A 66 -13.68 19.20 -29.45
CA ARG A 66 -12.76 19.22 -30.59
C ARG A 66 -12.13 17.84 -30.72
N TYR A 67 -12.23 17.25 -31.91
CA TYR A 67 -11.76 15.89 -32.19
C TYR A 67 -10.39 15.94 -32.87
N SER A 68 -9.54 14.96 -32.57
CA SER A 68 -8.28 14.77 -33.26
C SER A 68 -8.48 14.41 -34.74
N SER A 69 -7.62 14.94 -35.60
CA SER A 69 -7.56 14.55 -37.01
C SER A 69 -6.89 13.19 -37.24
N LYS A 70 -6.20 12.62 -36.25
CA LYS A 70 -5.42 11.38 -36.38
C LYS A 70 -6.28 10.10 -36.34
N MET A 71 -7.53 10.21 -35.92
CA MET A 71 -8.44 9.06 -35.83
C MET A 71 -9.90 9.42 -36.13
N SER A 72 -10.69 8.40 -36.50
CA SER A 72 -12.13 8.61 -36.74
C SER A 72 -12.87 8.98 -35.45
N ARG A 73 -13.91 9.82 -35.56
CA ARG A 73 -14.74 10.24 -34.42
C ARG A 73 -15.28 9.05 -33.61
N SER A 74 -15.75 8.01 -34.30
CA SER A 74 -16.26 6.79 -33.65
C SER A 74 -15.16 6.04 -32.89
N SER A 75 -13.94 5.99 -33.43
CA SER A 75 -12.81 5.36 -32.74
C SER A 75 -12.45 6.14 -31.48
N LEU A 76 -12.39 7.48 -31.59
CA LEU A 76 -12.04 8.36 -30.48
C LEU A 76 -13.08 8.26 -29.35
N GLU A 77 -14.36 8.33 -29.68
CA GLU A 77 -15.46 8.19 -28.70
C GLU A 77 -15.42 6.83 -27.98
N LYS A 78 -15.13 5.74 -28.71
CA LYS A 78 -14.96 4.41 -28.11
C LYS A 78 -13.76 4.36 -27.17
N THR A 79 -12.62 4.94 -27.56
CA THR A 79 -11.43 5.00 -26.71
C THR A 79 -11.70 5.81 -25.44
N MET A 80 -12.34 6.98 -25.56
CA MET A 80 -12.72 7.80 -24.41
C MET A 80 -13.69 7.08 -23.48
N ARG A 81 -14.70 6.39 -24.04
CA ARG A 81 -15.62 5.58 -23.23
C ARG A 81 -14.87 4.51 -22.44
N LYS A 82 -13.95 3.77 -23.08
CA LYS A 82 -13.11 2.77 -22.40
C LYS A 82 -12.27 3.40 -21.27
N ALA A 83 -11.74 4.61 -21.46
CA ALA A 83 -10.97 5.31 -20.42
C ALA A 83 -11.84 5.69 -19.21
N PHE A 84 -13.07 6.17 -19.42
CA PHE A 84 -14.01 6.43 -18.32
C PHE A 84 -14.47 5.14 -17.62
N ASP A 85 -14.63 4.04 -18.35
CA ASP A 85 -15.04 2.73 -17.78
C ASP A 85 -14.04 2.24 -16.72
N VAL A 86 -12.74 2.49 -16.92
CA VAL A 86 -11.68 2.15 -15.95
C VAL A 86 -11.96 2.76 -14.57
N TRP A 87 -12.47 3.99 -14.53
CA TRP A 87 -12.79 4.71 -13.29
C TRP A 87 -14.19 4.38 -12.77
N GLU A 88 -15.16 4.17 -13.65
CA GLU A 88 -16.53 3.75 -13.32
C GLU A 88 -16.54 2.38 -12.62
N ASP A 89 -15.71 1.43 -13.08
CA ASP A 89 -15.57 0.07 -12.53
C ASP A 89 -15.08 -0.01 -11.08
N ARG A 90 -14.53 1.08 -10.54
CA ARG A 90 -13.93 1.11 -9.18
C ARG A 90 -14.52 2.20 -8.30
N THR A 91 -15.54 2.90 -8.78
CA THR A 91 -16.19 4.00 -8.05
C THR A 91 -17.71 3.94 -8.20
N ASN A 92 -18.42 4.81 -7.49
CA ASN A 92 -19.86 4.99 -7.69
C ASN A 92 -20.17 6.11 -8.69
N LEU A 93 -19.17 6.58 -9.44
CA LEU A 93 -19.34 7.60 -10.45
C LEU A 93 -19.95 6.98 -11.71
N ILE A 94 -20.86 7.71 -12.34
CA ILE A 94 -21.49 7.34 -13.59
C ILE A 94 -21.16 8.43 -14.61
N PHE A 95 -20.53 8.05 -15.73
CA PHE A 95 -20.15 8.98 -16.78
C PHE A 95 -21.11 8.92 -17.97
N ILE A 96 -21.69 10.05 -18.34
CA ILE A 96 -22.68 10.14 -19.41
C ILE A 96 -22.13 11.01 -20.53
N PHE A 97 -21.98 10.44 -21.72
CA PHE A 97 -21.58 11.19 -22.90
C PHE A 97 -22.68 12.15 -23.36
N LYS A 98 -22.30 13.36 -23.77
CA LYS A 98 -23.19 14.35 -24.39
C LYS A 98 -22.62 14.82 -25.72
N GLU A 99 -23.45 14.81 -26.76
CA GLU A 99 -23.09 15.33 -28.09
C GLU A 99 -23.05 16.87 -28.14
N SER A 100 -23.82 17.55 -27.28
CA SER A 100 -23.91 19.02 -27.29
C SER A 100 -24.30 19.61 -25.93
N GLY A 101 -24.17 20.94 -25.82
CA GLY A 101 -24.44 21.71 -24.60
C GLY A 101 -23.29 21.69 -23.59
N ASN A 102 -23.59 22.06 -22.34
CA ASN A 102 -22.60 22.08 -21.26
C ASN A 102 -22.40 20.68 -20.66
N ALA A 103 -21.16 20.37 -20.30
CA ALA A 103 -20.75 19.13 -19.66
C ALA A 103 -19.88 19.46 -18.44
N HIS A 104 -19.70 18.48 -17.53
CA HIS A 104 -18.83 18.62 -16.38
C HIS A 104 -17.36 18.53 -16.78
N ILE A 105 -17.04 17.65 -17.74
CA ILE A 105 -15.68 17.44 -18.25
C ILE A 105 -15.72 17.71 -19.75
N ASN A 106 -15.02 18.74 -20.23
CA ASN A 106 -14.82 18.98 -21.65
C ASN A 106 -13.50 18.37 -22.12
N ILE A 107 -13.56 17.56 -23.16
CA ILE A 107 -12.38 16.96 -23.80
C ILE A 107 -12.13 17.68 -25.13
N ALA A 108 -10.89 18.12 -25.35
CA ALA A 108 -10.51 18.81 -26.57
C ALA A 108 -9.07 18.49 -27.00
N PHE A 109 -8.86 18.48 -28.32
CA PHE A 109 -7.53 18.30 -28.93
C PHE A 109 -7.08 19.64 -29.52
N TYR A 110 -5.93 20.14 -29.09
CA TYR A 110 -5.39 21.45 -29.48
C TYR A 110 -3.94 21.32 -29.94
N GLU A 111 -3.45 22.29 -30.70
CA GLU A 111 -2.03 22.41 -31.04
C GLU A 111 -1.50 23.73 -30.49
N GLY A 112 -0.32 23.72 -29.88
CA GLY A 112 0.34 24.92 -29.36
C GLY A 112 -0.51 25.71 -28.36
N THR A 113 -0.55 27.04 -28.52
CA THR A 113 -1.32 27.94 -27.66
C THR A 113 -2.82 27.82 -27.88
N HIS A 114 -3.55 27.47 -26.82
CA HIS A 114 -4.99 27.19 -26.90
C HIS A 114 -5.84 27.88 -25.81
N GLY A 115 -5.29 28.89 -25.13
CA GLY A 115 -6.06 29.91 -24.41
C GLY A 115 -6.27 29.67 -22.92
N ASP A 116 -5.67 28.63 -22.34
CA ASP A 116 -5.71 28.30 -20.91
C ASP A 116 -4.40 28.64 -20.15
N GLY A 117 -3.35 29.03 -20.87
CA GLY A 117 -2.06 29.43 -20.30
C GLY A 117 -1.00 28.32 -20.27
N GLU A 118 -1.37 27.08 -20.58
CA GLU A 118 -0.49 25.91 -20.63
C GLU A 118 -0.32 25.50 -22.10
N ASN A 119 0.75 25.97 -22.74
CA ASN A 119 0.94 25.74 -24.19
C ASN A 119 1.51 24.35 -24.46
N PHE A 120 1.03 23.69 -25.50
CA PHE A 120 1.66 22.47 -26.02
C PHE A 120 2.92 22.78 -26.85
N ASP A 121 3.87 21.84 -26.85
CA ASP A 121 5.21 21.98 -27.42
C ASP A 121 5.40 21.30 -28.78
N GLY A 122 4.38 20.59 -29.28
CA GLY A 122 4.43 19.88 -30.54
C GLY A 122 4.71 18.38 -30.33
N PRO A 123 5.23 17.66 -31.34
CA PRO A 123 5.43 16.22 -31.20
C PRO A 123 6.48 15.86 -30.13
N GLY A 124 6.08 15.02 -29.18
CA GLY A 124 6.84 14.66 -27.99
C GLY A 124 6.79 15.75 -26.91
N GLY A 125 7.19 15.39 -25.68
CA GLY A 125 7.14 16.33 -24.56
C GLY A 125 5.80 16.24 -23.82
N VAL A 126 4.98 17.28 -23.88
CA VAL A 126 3.70 17.34 -23.16
C VAL A 126 2.58 16.72 -24.00
N LEU A 127 2.23 15.47 -23.67
CA LEU A 127 1.19 14.74 -24.41
C LEU A 127 -0.22 15.29 -24.18
N ALA A 128 -0.53 15.68 -22.94
CA ALA A 128 -1.84 16.14 -22.52
C ALA A 128 -1.75 16.84 -21.15
N HIS A 129 -2.82 17.53 -20.77
CA HIS A 129 -3.04 17.98 -19.39
C HIS A 129 -4.51 18.02 -19.04
N ALA A 130 -4.80 18.02 -17.74
CA ALA A 130 -6.15 18.12 -17.22
C ALA A 130 -6.25 19.05 -16.02
N PHE A 131 -7.38 19.74 -15.92
CA PHE A 131 -7.71 20.59 -14.79
C PHE A 131 -8.41 19.79 -13.70
N PHE A 132 -8.12 20.10 -12.44
CA PHE A 132 -8.84 19.51 -11.30
C PHE A 132 -10.32 19.91 -11.27
N PRO A 133 -11.20 19.17 -10.57
CA PRO A 133 -12.62 19.50 -10.45
C PRO A 133 -12.92 20.96 -10.07
N ARG A 134 -12.14 21.57 -9.16
CA ARG A 134 -12.33 22.98 -8.78
C ARG A 134 -12.11 24.00 -9.90
N TYR A 135 -11.42 23.59 -10.97
CA TYR A 135 -11.08 24.42 -12.13
C TYR A 135 -11.87 24.03 -13.38
N GLY A 136 -12.82 23.11 -13.26
CA GLY A 136 -13.70 22.72 -14.36
C GLY A 136 -13.50 21.28 -14.83
N GLY A 137 -12.40 20.60 -14.50
CA GLY A 137 -12.23 19.19 -14.89
C GLY A 137 -11.92 18.96 -16.36
N ASP A 138 -11.65 20.01 -17.14
CA ASP A 138 -11.43 19.91 -18.57
C ASP A 138 -10.10 19.21 -18.88
N VAL A 139 -10.07 18.46 -19.98
CA VAL A 139 -8.93 17.65 -20.41
C VAL A 139 -8.53 18.06 -21.82
N HIS A 140 -7.28 18.45 -21.99
CA HIS A 140 -6.69 18.85 -23.26
C HIS A 140 -5.61 17.88 -23.69
N PHE A 141 -5.62 17.49 -24.96
CA PHE A 141 -4.61 16.64 -25.59
C PHE A 141 -3.89 17.41 -26.69
N ASP A 142 -2.57 17.22 -26.84
CA ASP A 142 -1.82 17.81 -27.95
C ASP A 142 -2.14 17.07 -29.26
N ASP A 143 -2.83 17.71 -30.20
CA ASP A 143 -3.17 17.14 -31.52
C ASP A 143 -1.95 17.02 -32.46
N SER A 144 -0.80 17.57 -32.05
CA SER A 144 0.49 17.36 -32.72
C SER A 144 0.98 15.91 -32.59
N GLU A 145 0.52 15.19 -31.56
CA GLU A 145 0.92 13.81 -31.29
C GLU A 145 0.29 12.81 -32.26
N PRO A 146 1.00 11.72 -32.61
CA PRO A 146 0.50 10.67 -33.48
C PRO A 146 -0.45 9.72 -32.73
N TRP A 147 -1.63 10.19 -32.33
CA TRP A 147 -2.58 9.43 -31.52
C TRP A 147 -3.09 8.14 -32.19
N ALA A 148 -3.08 7.04 -31.44
CA ALA A 148 -3.73 5.78 -31.78
C ALA A 148 -4.72 5.33 -30.69
N PRO A 149 -5.77 4.54 -31.03
CA PRO A 149 -6.78 4.08 -30.07
C PRO A 149 -6.26 3.18 -28.94
N SER A 150 -5.15 2.47 -29.18
CA SER A 150 -4.45 1.59 -28.24
C SER A 150 -3.05 1.28 -28.79
N LYS A 151 -2.14 0.79 -27.95
CA LYS A 151 -0.84 0.27 -28.38
C LYS A 151 -0.98 -0.75 -29.51
N GLY A 152 -0.17 -0.61 -30.56
CA GLY A 152 -0.16 -1.56 -31.68
C GLY A 152 0.44 -1.04 -32.99
N VAL A 153 0.72 0.26 -33.11
CA VAL A 153 1.39 0.85 -34.28
C VAL A 153 2.66 1.56 -33.83
N ASP A 154 3.80 1.15 -34.37
CA ASP A 154 5.10 1.78 -34.05
C ASP A 154 5.07 3.28 -34.40
N GLY A 155 5.58 4.11 -33.48
CA GLY A 155 5.59 5.57 -33.64
C GLY A 155 4.26 6.27 -33.37
N THR A 156 3.31 5.60 -32.71
CA THR A 156 2.04 6.21 -32.26
C THR A 156 1.96 6.30 -30.73
N VAL A 157 1.16 7.23 -30.23
CA VAL A 157 0.91 7.44 -28.79
C VAL A 157 -0.43 6.79 -28.40
N ASP A 158 -0.44 6.04 -27.30
CA ASP A 158 -1.62 5.32 -26.82
C ASP A 158 -2.62 6.28 -26.15
N LEU A 159 -3.65 6.70 -26.91
CA LEU A 159 -4.68 7.60 -26.40
C LEU A 159 -5.47 6.98 -25.23
N TYR A 160 -5.65 5.65 -25.20
CA TYR A 160 -6.38 5.01 -24.11
C TYR A 160 -5.64 5.16 -22.78
N MET A 161 -4.31 5.01 -22.79
CA MET A 161 -3.48 5.19 -21.60
C MET A 161 -3.46 6.64 -21.14
N VAL A 162 -3.12 7.57 -22.03
CA VAL A 162 -3.02 9.00 -21.68
C VAL A 162 -4.38 9.53 -21.22
N ALA A 163 -5.46 9.20 -21.93
CA ALA A 163 -6.79 9.64 -21.50
C ALA A 163 -7.20 9.07 -20.13
N THR A 164 -6.82 7.83 -19.82
CA THR A 164 -7.12 7.25 -18.50
C THR A 164 -6.40 8.02 -17.39
N HIS A 165 -5.13 8.38 -17.60
CA HIS A 165 -4.34 9.22 -16.68
C HIS A 165 -4.98 10.60 -16.48
N GLU A 166 -5.22 11.34 -17.56
CA GLU A 166 -5.76 12.70 -17.49
C GLU A 166 -7.16 12.75 -16.89
N ILE A 167 -8.00 11.74 -17.15
CA ILE A 167 -9.31 11.64 -16.49
C ILE A 167 -9.13 11.50 -14.98
N GLY A 168 -8.09 10.82 -14.49
CA GLY A 168 -7.78 10.77 -13.06
C GLY A 168 -7.56 12.16 -12.46
N HIS A 169 -6.84 13.04 -13.16
CA HIS A 169 -6.69 14.45 -12.79
C HIS A 169 -8.02 15.20 -12.80
N ALA A 170 -8.84 15.03 -13.85
CA ALA A 170 -10.18 15.60 -13.93
C ALA A 170 -11.13 15.10 -12.82
N LEU A 171 -10.81 13.97 -12.18
CA LEU A 171 -11.50 13.41 -11.04
C LEU A 171 -10.90 13.82 -9.68
N GLY A 172 -9.79 14.56 -9.66
CA GLY A 172 -9.18 15.11 -8.45
C GLY A 172 -7.94 14.36 -7.95
N LEU A 173 -7.46 13.37 -8.72
CA LEU A 173 -6.22 12.65 -8.41
C LEU A 173 -5.00 13.45 -8.83
N LYS A 174 -3.92 13.44 -8.07
CA LYS A 174 -2.60 13.90 -8.52
C LYS A 174 -1.71 12.74 -8.92
N HIS A 175 -0.50 13.06 -9.39
CA HIS A 175 0.49 12.05 -9.72
C HIS A 175 0.80 11.17 -8.51
N SER A 176 0.87 9.86 -8.75
CA SER A 176 1.42 8.89 -7.81
C SER A 176 2.94 8.87 -7.92
N SER A 177 3.60 8.66 -6.77
CA SER A 177 5.03 8.33 -6.72
C SER A 177 5.30 6.87 -7.06
N ASP A 178 4.26 6.03 -7.13
CA ASP A 178 4.38 4.64 -7.57
C ASP A 178 4.53 4.62 -9.10
N PRO A 179 5.65 4.11 -9.63
CA PRO A 179 5.84 4.03 -11.06
C PRO A 179 4.76 3.18 -11.73
N LEU A 180 4.20 2.14 -11.11
CA LEU A 180 3.25 1.23 -11.76
C LEU A 180 1.81 1.76 -11.80
N ALA A 181 1.53 2.88 -11.12
CA ALA A 181 0.21 3.50 -11.09
C ALA A 181 -0.15 4.15 -12.43
N ILE A 182 -1.44 4.14 -12.80
CA ILE A 182 -1.86 4.88 -14.01
C ILE A 182 -1.59 6.37 -13.83
N MET A 183 -1.64 6.87 -12.59
CA MET A 183 -1.31 8.25 -12.23
C MET A 183 0.19 8.50 -12.06
N ALA A 184 1.10 7.62 -12.46
CA ALA A 184 2.54 7.91 -12.40
C ALA A 184 2.92 9.10 -13.32
N GLU A 185 3.84 9.96 -12.87
CA GLU A 185 4.23 11.20 -13.60
C GLU A 185 4.83 10.96 -14.99
N TYR A 186 5.48 9.81 -15.21
CA TYR A 186 6.13 9.50 -16.48
C TYR A 186 5.29 8.53 -17.30
N TYR A 187 5.15 8.80 -18.60
CA TYR A 187 4.46 7.92 -19.54
C TYR A 187 5.07 6.50 -19.49
N GLN A 188 4.24 5.54 -19.11
CA GLN A 188 4.63 4.14 -19.07
C GLN A 188 3.92 3.36 -20.17
N GLU A 189 4.72 2.64 -20.95
CA GLU A 189 4.21 1.75 -21.98
C GLU A 189 3.56 0.51 -21.36
N TYR A 190 2.24 0.52 -21.20
CA TYR A 190 1.50 -0.67 -20.78
C TYR A 190 1.58 -1.76 -21.85
N THR A 191 2.06 -2.95 -21.47
CA THR A 191 2.10 -4.15 -22.31
C THR A 191 0.87 -5.03 -22.05
N GLY A 192 -0.30 -4.56 -22.49
CA GLY A 192 -1.55 -5.32 -22.38
C GLY A 192 -2.76 -4.48 -22.82
N GLY A 193 -3.70 -5.08 -23.57
CA GLY A 193 -4.83 -4.34 -24.17
C GLY A 193 -5.91 -3.83 -23.19
N LEU A 194 -5.72 -4.02 -21.89
CA LEU A 194 -6.63 -3.61 -20.80
C LEU A 194 -5.80 -2.97 -19.68
N ILE A 195 -6.15 -1.74 -19.29
CA ILE A 195 -5.52 -1.04 -18.17
C ILE A 195 -6.15 -1.56 -16.87
N HIS A 196 -5.31 -2.01 -15.95
CA HIS A 196 -5.70 -2.34 -14.59
C HIS A 196 -5.22 -1.23 -13.65
N LEU A 197 -6.16 -0.54 -12.99
CA LEU A 197 -5.81 0.49 -12.01
C LEU A 197 -4.94 -0.12 -10.91
N HIS A 198 -3.83 0.55 -10.61
CA HIS A 198 -3.00 0.18 -9.48
C HIS A 198 -3.74 0.48 -8.17
N GLN A 199 -3.34 -0.19 -7.10
CA GLN A 199 -4.04 -0.07 -5.82
C GLN A 199 -4.06 1.36 -5.28
N ASP A 200 -3.03 2.16 -5.61
CA ASP A 200 -2.93 3.59 -5.30
C ASP A 200 -4.04 4.41 -5.97
N ASP A 201 -4.30 4.16 -7.26
CA ASP A 201 -5.33 4.87 -8.03
C ASP A 201 -6.73 4.57 -7.49
N VAL A 202 -7.00 3.28 -7.19
CA VAL A 202 -8.27 2.81 -6.62
C VAL A 202 -8.53 3.41 -5.24
N MET A 203 -7.48 3.53 -4.42
CA MET A 203 -7.61 4.07 -3.07
C MET A 203 -7.85 5.58 -3.09
N ALA A 204 -7.12 6.32 -3.91
CA ALA A 204 -7.29 7.77 -4.01
C ALA A 204 -8.71 8.13 -4.49
N MET A 205 -9.25 7.41 -5.47
CA MET A 205 -10.65 7.55 -5.90
C MET A 205 -11.65 7.19 -4.80
N SER A 206 -11.40 6.11 -4.06
CA SER A 206 -12.20 5.72 -2.91
C SER A 206 -12.22 6.81 -1.83
N MET A 207 -11.09 7.46 -1.54
CA MET A 207 -11.02 8.53 -0.55
C MET A 207 -11.80 9.78 -0.98
N LEU A 208 -11.74 10.14 -2.27
CA LEU A 208 -12.42 11.32 -2.81
C LEU A 208 -13.94 11.16 -2.87
N TYR A 209 -14.44 9.97 -3.26
CA TYR A 209 -15.85 9.78 -3.62
C TYR A 209 -16.67 8.93 -2.63
N LYS A 210 -16.10 8.39 -1.54
CA LYS A 210 -16.86 7.60 -0.53
C LYS A 210 -17.62 8.41 0.52
N ARG A 211 -17.78 9.73 0.38
CA ARG A 211 -18.37 10.59 1.44
C ARG A 211 -19.74 11.23 1.09
N ARG A 212 -20.79 10.42 0.85
CA ARG A 212 -22.19 10.72 1.26
C ARG A 212 -23.17 9.60 0.87
N ASN A 213 -23.78 8.98 1.87
CA ASN A 213 -25.23 8.73 1.89
C ASN A 213 -25.70 8.94 3.33
N GLY A 214 -26.14 10.17 3.61
CA GLY A 214 -26.93 10.46 4.78
C GLY A 214 -28.36 9.97 4.55
N SER A 215 -28.71 8.86 5.17
CA SER A 215 -30.10 8.55 5.50
C SER A 215 -30.13 7.64 6.72
N THR A 216 -30.62 8.20 7.81
CA THR A 216 -31.00 7.53 9.05
C THR A 216 -32.00 6.42 8.76
N LEU A 217 -31.65 5.18 9.07
CA LEU A 217 -32.63 4.16 9.42
C LEU A 217 -32.18 3.50 10.72
N HIS A 218 -32.93 3.83 11.77
CA HIS A 218 -32.99 3.06 13.00
C HIS A 218 -33.39 1.62 12.67
N THR A 219 -32.53 0.67 12.99
CA THR A 219 -32.96 -0.65 13.44
C THR A 219 -32.13 -1.02 14.66
N ASN A 220 -32.81 -1.18 15.79
CA ASN A 220 -32.28 -1.80 16.98
C ASN A 220 -31.81 -3.22 16.61
N ASP A 221 -30.50 -3.44 16.61
CA ASP A 221 -29.95 -4.78 16.78
C ASP A 221 -28.69 -4.69 17.65
N ASN A 222 -28.79 -5.24 18.86
CA ASN A 222 -27.70 -5.36 19.81
C ASN A 222 -26.85 -6.55 19.41
N SER A 223 -25.86 -6.35 18.53
CA SER A 223 -24.60 -7.14 18.42
C SER A 223 -23.87 -6.84 17.11
N VAL A 224 -23.24 -5.66 16.98
CA VAL A 224 -22.13 -5.48 16.03
C VAL A 224 -21.13 -4.53 16.67
N THR A 225 -19.97 -5.06 17.05
CA THR A 225 -18.80 -4.27 17.44
C THR A 225 -18.45 -3.28 16.33
N SER A 226 -18.30 -2.01 16.69
CA SER A 226 -18.04 -0.92 15.76
C SER A 226 -16.81 -1.20 14.90
N LYS A 227 -16.98 -1.33 13.57
CA LYS A 227 -15.90 -1.43 12.57
C LYS A 227 -15.15 -0.10 12.36
N ASN A 228 -14.76 0.57 13.44
CA ASN A 228 -13.83 1.70 13.34
C ASN A 228 -12.41 1.15 13.43
N PRO A 229 -11.50 1.54 12.52
CA PRO A 229 -10.12 1.09 12.59
C PRO A 229 -9.44 1.60 13.87
N PRO A 230 -8.60 0.78 14.53
CA PRO A 230 -7.91 1.19 15.74
C PRO A 230 -6.81 2.22 15.42
N ASP A 231 -6.62 3.18 16.32
CA ASP A 231 -5.59 4.21 16.18
C ASP A 231 -4.28 3.71 16.84
N ILE A 232 -3.42 3.09 16.03
CA ILE A 232 -2.12 2.53 16.48
C ILE A 232 -1.11 3.60 16.93
N CYS A 233 -1.35 4.88 16.59
CA CYS A 233 -0.50 5.98 17.04
C CYS A 233 -0.87 6.42 18.47
N LYS A 234 -2.16 6.35 18.83
CA LYS A 234 -2.61 6.62 20.21
C LYS A 234 -2.47 5.40 21.11
N HIS A 235 -2.66 4.21 20.56
CA HIS A 235 -2.58 2.93 21.28
C HIS A 235 -1.66 1.98 20.50
N PRO A 236 -0.33 2.06 20.72
CA PRO A 236 0.68 1.33 19.96
C PRO A 236 0.73 -0.15 20.37
N SER A 237 -0.35 -0.85 20.08
CA SER A 237 -0.50 -2.30 20.18
C SER A 237 -0.72 -2.82 18.77
N ILE A 238 -0.14 -3.96 18.46
CA ILE A 238 -0.20 -4.64 17.16
C ILE A 238 -0.35 -6.13 17.42
N ASP A 239 -0.94 -6.84 16.46
CA ASP A 239 -1.08 -8.30 16.51
C ASP A 239 0.04 -8.96 15.69
N ALA A 240 0.52 -8.30 14.62
CA ALA A 240 1.68 -8.74 13.85
C ALA A 240 2.44 -7.57 13.25
N ILE A 241 3.73 -7.75 12.95
CA ILE A 241 4.54 -6.81 12.17
C ILE A 241 5.59 -7.57 11.37
N THR A 242 5.72 -7.25 10.09
CA THR A 242 6.61 -7.99 9.18
C THR A 242 7.20 -7.10 8.10
N VAL A 243 8.35 -7.50 7.57
CA VAL A 243 8.90 -6.98 6.32
C VAL A 243 8.75 -8.07 5.26
N LEU A 244 8.04 -7.77 4.18
CA LEU A 244 7.92 -8.71 3.05
C LEU A 244 9.24 -8.84 2.29
N GLY A 245 9.36 -9.87 1.46
CA GLY A 245 10.53 -10.09 0.60
C GLY A 245 10.88 -8.92 -0.33
N ASN A 246 9.90 -8.07 -0.67
CA ASN A 246 10.12 -6.84 -1.44
C ASN A 246 10.63 -5.64 -0.60
N GLY A 247 10.86 -5.84 0.71
CA GLY A 247 11.34 -4.80 1.62
C GLY A 247 10.25 -3.91 2.21
N THR A 248 8.97 -4.22 2.03
CA THR A 248 7.87 -3.41 2.55
C THR A 248 7.51 -3.80 3.98
N LEU A 249 7.45 -2.83 4.89
CA LEU A 249 7.07 -3.03 6.29
C LEU A 249 5.55 -2.89 6.49
N TYR A 250 4.94 -3.88 7.12
CA TYR A 250 3.51 -3.91 7.46
C TYR A 250 3.28 -4.18 8.93
N ALA A 251 2.29 -3.53 9.51
CA ALA A 251 1.75 -3.85 10.83
C ALA A 251 0.27 -4.24 10.72
N PHE A 252 -0.18 -5.16 11.56
CA PHE A 252 -1.55 -5.71 11.53
C PHE A 252 -2.19 -5.60 12.91
N LYS A 253 -3.49 -5.34 12.93
CA LYS A 253 -4.32 -5.35 14.13
C LYS A 253 -5.80 -5.57 13.83
N GLY A 254 -6.37 -6.62 14.39
CA GLY A 254 -7.76 -7.04 14.19
C GLY A 254 -8.06 -7.21 12.71
N ASP A 255 -9.04 -6.45 12.22
CA ASP A 255 -9.41 -6.43 10.79
C ASP A 255 -8.52 -5.55 9.91
N TRP A 256 -7.50 -4.92 10.48
CA TRP A 256 -6.83 -3.80 9.83
C TRP A 256 -5.33 -4.01 9.70
N PHE A 257 -4.74 -3.42 8.67
CA PHE A 257 -3.30 -3.33 8.53
C PHE A 257 -2.86 -1.92 8.09
N TRP A 258 -1.59 -1.64 8.32
CA TRP A 258 -0.89 -0.42 7.92
C TRP A 258 0.39 -0.79 7.20
N ARG A 259 0.69 -0.10 6.10
CA ARG A 259 2.05 -0.04 5.54
C ARG A 259 2.78 1.03 6.30
N LEU A 260 3.98 0.71 6.77
CA LEU A 260 4.79 1.64 7.54
C LEU A 260 6.06 1.94 6.76
N HIS A 261 6.52 3.18 6.88
CA HIS A 261 7.89 3.50 6.58
C HIS A 261 8.81 2.94 7.67
N PHE A 262 10.06 2.69 7.31
CA PHE A 262 11.08 2.33 8.30
C PHE A 262 11.39 3.46 9.31
N ASP A 263 11.01 4.70 9.00
CA ASP A 263 11.00 5.81 9.95
C ASP A 263 9.75 5.82 10.87
N GLY A 264 9.02 4.69 10.94
CA GLY A 264 7.82 4.45 11.75
C GLY A 264 6.64 5.37 11.44
N GLY A 265 6.73 6.19 10.39
CA GLY A 265 5.57 6.86 9.82
C GLY A 265 4.62 5.83 9.20
N ILE A 266 3.32 6.07 9.33
CA ILE A 266 2.32 5.32 8.56
C ILE A 266 2.41 5.81 7.12
N GLU A 267 2.80 4.90 6.23
CA GLU A 267 2.80 5.11 4.79
C GLU A 267 1.38 4.95 4.23
N GLU A 268 0.67 3.93 4.72
CA GLU A 268 -0.62 3.52 4.20
C GLU A 268 -1.47 2.86 5.30
N GLY A 269 -2.80 2.94 5.19
CA GLY A 269 -3.73 2.35 6.15
C GLY A 269 -4.31 3.35 7.16
N PRO A 270 -5.26 2.93 8.02
CA PRO A 270 -5.75 1.56 8.18
C PRO A 270 -6.54 1.06 6.97
N LYS A 271 -6.25 -0.16 6.52
CA LYS A 271 -6.96 -0.87 5.45
C LYS A 271 -7.46 -2.23 5.93
N SER A 272 -8.57 -2.71 5.37
CA SER A 272 -9.12 -4.02 5.68
C SER A 272 -8.19 -5.14 5.21
N ILE A 273 -7.87 -6.08 6.10
CA ILE A 273 -7.10 -7.28 5.77
C ILE A 273 -7.85 -8.12 4.74
N GLU A 274 -9.12 -8.47 5.02
CA GLU A 274 -9.92 -9.37 4.18
C GLU A 274 -10.10 -8.86 2.75
N THR A 275 -10.05 -7.55 2.55
CA THR A 275 -10.23 -6.93 1.22
C THR A 275 -8.93 -6.83 0.43
N HIS A 276 -7.79 -6.80 1.11
CA HIS A 276 -6.49 -6.55 0.47
C HIS A 276 -5.62 -7.79 0.37
N TRP A 277 -5.76 -8.72 1.32
CA TRP A 277 -4.92 -9.89 1.43
C TRP A 277 -5.71 -11.17 1.14
N PRO A 278 -5.06 -12.21 0.62
CA PRO A 278 -5.70 -13.49 0.31
C PRO A 278 -5.88 -14.38 1.56
N PHE A 279 -5.99 -13.78 2.75
CA PHE A 279 -6.13 -14.47 4.03
C PHE A 279 -7.12 -13.73 4.94
N GLU A 280 -7.61 -14.44 5.97
CA GLU A 280 -8.61 -13.91 6.90
C GLU A 280 -8.02 -12.85 7.85
N SER A 281 -8.86 -11.93 8.34
CA SER A 281 -8.46 -10.98 9.39
C SER A 281 -8.25 -11.64 10.76
N GLU A 282 -7.82 -10.84 11.74
CA GLU A 282 -7.53 -11.29 13.12
C GLU A 282 -6.49 -12.41 13.12
N ILE A 283 -5.37 -12.12 12.44
CA ILE A 283 -4.22 -13.03 12.37
C ILE A 283 -3.50 -13.10 13.72
N ASP A 284 -2.90 -14.26 13.99
CA ASP A 284 -2.09 -14.51 15.17
C ASP A 284 -0.69 -13.93 15.03
N ASP A 285 -0.05 -14.13 13.86
CA ASP A 285 1.18 -13.42 13.48
C ASP A 285 1.47 -13.55 11.97
N PHE A 286 2.48 -12.81 11.49
CA PHE A 286 2.97 -12.78 10.12
C PHE A 286 4.50 -12.86 10.12
N LEU A 287 5.04 -13.95 9.60
CA LEU A 287 6.48 -14.22 9.52
C LEU A 287 6.97 -14.23 8.07
N THR A 288 8.03 -13.49 7.75
CA THR A 288 8.76 -13.65 6.48
C THR A 288 10.08 -14.38 6.71
N ASP A 289 10.39 -15.40 5.89
CA ASP A 289 11.64 -16.13 5.93
C ASP A 289 12.77 -15.45 5.14
N ASN A 290 13.95 -16.07 5.14
CA ASN A 290 15.13 -15.51 4.48
C ASN A 290 15.07 -15.60 2.94
N ASP A 291 14.22 -16.47 2.40
CA ASP A 291 13.98 -16.58 0.97
C ASP A 291 12.93 -15.55 0.49
N GLY A 292 12.29 -14.84 1.44
CA GLY A 292 11.28 -13.82 1.21
C GLY A 292 9.86 -14.37 1.22
N ASP A 293 9.69 -15.67 1.44
CA ASP A 293 8.38 -16.30 1.53
C ASP A 293 7.74 -15.98 2.89
N SER A 294 6.42 -15.84 2.88
CA SER A 294 5.65 -15.18 3.92
C SER A 294 4.57 -16.10 4.48
N TYR A 295 4.61 -16.35 5.78
CA TYR A 295 3.74 -17.27 6.51
C TYR A 295 2.82 -16.46 7.42
N VAL A 296 1.51 -16.60 7.18
CA VAL A 296 0.47 -15.90 7.97
C VAL A 296 -0.27 -16.91 8.80
N PHE A 297 -0.37 -16.70 10.10
CA PHE A 297 -0.92 -17.68 11.06
C PHE A 297 -2.28 -17.23 11.60
N LYS A 298 -3.21 -18.18 11.74
CA LYS A 298 -4.49 -17.97 12.44
C LYS A 298 -5.06 -19.30 12.95
N GLY A 299 -5.25 -19.41 14.25
CA GLY A 299 -5.76 -20.61 14.90
C GLY A 299 -4.90 -21.84 14.58
N ASP A 300 -5.50 -22.88 13.98
CA ASP A 300 -4.82 -24.11 13.57
C ASP A 300 -4.27 -24.08 12.13
N LYS A 301 -4.32 -22.92 11.46
CA LYS A 301 -4.00 -22.76 10.04
C LYS A 301 -2.88 -21.76 9.79
N TYR A 302 -2.26 -21.91 8.62
CA TYR A 302 -1.40 -20.89 8.06
C TYR A 302 -1.55 -20.78 6.54
N TRP A 303 -1.30 -19.59 6.00
CA TRP A 303 -1.19 -19.30 4.58
C TRP A 303 0.27 -19.10 4.22
N LEU A 304 0.66 -19.50 3.00
CA LEU A 304 1.99 -19.25 2.45
C LEU A 304 1.87 -18.35 1.23
N LEU A 305 2.49 -17.18 1.31
CA LEU A 305 2.70 -16.29 0.17
C LEU A 305 4.14 -16.46 -0.30
N ASP A 306 4.36 -16.47 -1.60
CA ASP A 306 5.74 -16.39 -2.11
C ASP A 306 6.34 -14.99 -1.90
N ARG A 307 7.62 -14.84 -2.22
CA ARG A 307 8.31 -13.55 -2.22
C ARG A 307 7.66 -12.41 -3.02
N HIS A 308 6.73 -12.70 -3.93
CA HIS A 308 5.98 -11.69 -4.67
C HIS A 308 4.61 -11.39 -4.03
N GLY A 309 4.29 -12.00 -2.89
CA GLY A 309 3.02 -11.84 -2.18
C GLY A 309 1.89 -12.70 -2.74
N ILE A 310 2.18 -13.67 -3.62
CA ILE A 310 1.15 -14.50 -4.25
C ILE A 310 0.86 -15.72 -3.36
N LEU A 311 -0.43 -15.94 -3.05
CA LEU A 311 -0.87 -17.10 -2.28
C LEU A 311 -0.56 -18.41 -3.02
N GLN A 312 0.19 -19.29 -2.36
CA GLN A 312 0.55 -20.59 -2.90
C GLN A 312 -0.64 -21.55 -2.93
N LYS A 313 -0.66 -22.42 -3.95
CA LYS A 313 -1.73 -23.43 -4.11
C LYS A 313 -1.68 -24.44 -2.97
N GLY A 314 -2.85 -24.76 -2.42
CA GLY A 314 -2.99 -25.73 -1.33
C GLY A 314 -3.02 -25.11 0.07
N TYR A 315 -3.00 -23.78 0.16
CA TYR A 315 -3.14 -23.01 1.39
C TYR A 315 -4.56 -22.40 1.51
N PRO A 316 -5.09 -22.20 2.73
CA PRO A 316 -4.42 -22.45 4.02
C PRO A 316 -4.23 -23.93 4.33
N ALA A 317 -3.12 -24.26 4.98
CA ALA A 317 -2.78 -25.59 5.47
C ALA A 317 -2.83 -25.62 7.00
N ARG A 318 -3.02 -26.81 7.59
CA ARG A 318 -2.93 -26.95 9.05
C ARG A 318 -1.48 -26.85 9.51
N ILE A 319 -1.25 -26.12 10.61
CA ILE A 319 0.10 -25.93 11.19
C ILE A 319 0.75 -27.28 11.44
N ASN A 320 0.06 -28.21 12.11
CA ASN A 320 0.60 -29.54 12.41
C ASN A 320 0.95 -30.42 11.20
N ARG A 321 0.49 -30.09 9.98
CA ARG A 321 0.82 -30.83 8.76
C ARG A 321 2.04 -30.27 8.04
N GLY A 322 2.25 -28.95 8.12
CA GLY A 322 3.33 -28.27 7.43
C GLY A 322 4.52 -27.93 8.33
N LEU A 323 4.26 -27.67 9.61
CA LEU A 323 5.22 -27.20 10.60
C LEU A 323 5.18 -28.13 11.83
N SER A 324 6.00 -29.18 11.78
CA SER A 324 6.06 -30.18 12.84
C SER A 324 6.36 -29.55 14.20
N ASP A 325 5.65 -30.00 15.24
CA ASP A 325 5.79 -29.62 16.65
C ASP A 325 5.52 -28.13 16.98
N ILE A 326 5.09 -27.32 16.00
CA ILE A 326 4.62 -25.95 16.24
C ILE A 326 3.16 -26.00 16.74
N PRO A 327 2.83 -25.33 17.85
CA PRO A 327 1.47 -25.31 18.36
C PRO A 327 0.54 -24.43 17.50
N ASP A 328 -0.76 -24.72 17.54
CA ASP A 328 -1.81 -23.80 17.05
C ASP A 328 -1.88 -22.53 17.91
N ASP A 329 -2.65 -21.51 17.53
CA ASP A 329 -2.81 -20.20 18.20
C ASP A 329 -1.50 -19.68 18.82
N ILE A 330 -0.52 -19.43 17.95
CA ILE A 330 0.75 -18.84 18.36
C ILE A 330 0.50 -17.39 18.79
N ASP A 331 1.35 -16.87 19.67
CA ASP A 331 1.28 -15.46 20.07
C ASP A 331 2.23 -14.58 19.24
N ALA A 332 3.34 -15.15 18.77
CA ALA A 332 4.30 -14.47 17.91
C ALA A 332 5.24 -15.48 17.22
N ALA A 333 5.93 -15.02 16.19
CA ALA A 333 6.92 -15.69 15.39
C ALA A 333 8.04 -14.70 15.01
N LEU A 334 9.27 -15.20 14.87
CA LEU A 334 10.44 -14.39 14.52
C LEU A 334 11.48 -15.26 13.83
N VAL A 335 12.04 -14.82 12.70
CA VAL A 335 13.32 -15.36 12.23
C VAL A 335 14.45 -14.65 12.96
N PHE A 336 15.18 -15.38 13.78
CA PHE A 336 16.25 -14.78 14.58
C PHE A 336 17.49 -14.56 13.71
N HIS A 337 18.00 -13.32 13.68
CA HIS A 337 19.13 -12.96 12.82
C HIS A 337 20.44 -13.70 13.16
N GLY A 338 20.59 -14.21 14.38
CA GLY A 338 21.82 -14.84 14.85
C GLY A 338 22.03 -16.28 14.35
N ASP A 339 20.97 -17.00 14.03
CA ASP A 339 21.04 -18.38 13.52
C ASP A 339 20.11 -18.67 12.34
N ASP A 340 19.38 -17.67 11.85
CA ASP A 340 18.47 -17.75 10.71
C ASP A 340 17.31 -18.74 10.90
N ILE A 341 17.03 -19.16 12.14
CA ILE A 341 15.96 -20.11 12.47
C ILE A 341 14.67 -19.36 12.80
N PRO A 342 13.49 -19.84 12.31
CA PRO A 342 12.20 -19.38 12.80
C PRO A 342 11.94 -19.85 14.23
N TYR A 343 11.59 -18.92 15.11
CA TYR A 343 11.18 -19.16 16.49
C TYR A 343 9.71 -18.77 16.67
N PHE A 344 8.94 -19.67 17.27
CA PHE A 344 7.52 -19.49 17.57
C PHE A 344 7.32 -19.35 19.07
N PHE A 345 6.41 -18.48 19.48
CA PHE A 345 6.14 -18.15 20.88
C PHE A 345 4.66 -18.40 21.19
N LYS A 346 4.41 -19.02 22.34
CA LYS A 346 3.06 -19.20 22.89
C LYS A 346 3.13 -19.21 24.40
N LYS A 347 2.41 -18.29 25.03
CA LYS A 347 2.43 -17.97 26.46
C LYS A 347 3.87 -17.73 26.90
N ASN A 348 4.34 -18.46 27.91
CA ASN A 348 5.69 -18.36 28.45
C ASN A 348 6.69 -19.32 27.81
N LYS A 349 6.38 -19.87 26.63
CA LYS A 349 7.18 -20.92 25.96
C LYS A 349 7.55 -20.52 24.54
N TYR A 350 8.63 -21.11 24.04
CA TYR A 350 9.09 -20.93 22.68
C TYR A 350 9.58 -22.24 22.02
N TRP A 351 9.48 -22.27 20.69
CA TRP A 351 9.77 -23.42 19.81
C TRP A 351 10.62 -22.98 18.61
N PRO A 352 11.88 -23.43 18.47
CA PRO A 352 12.63 -23.28 17.22
C PRO A 352 12.12 -24.26 16.18
N TYR A 353 11.81 -23.79 14.98
CA TYR A 353 11.37 -24.66 13.90
C TYR A 353 12.49 -25.57 13.42
N LYS A 354 12.15 -26.85 13.27
CA LYS A 354 13.01 -27.87 12.66
C LYS A 354 12.17 -28.78 11.78
N ARG A 355 12.60 -28.94 10.52
CA ARG A 355 11.93 -29.81 9.54
C ARG A 355 11.72 -31.25 10.04
N HIS A 356 12.66 -31.78 10.81
CA HIS A 356 12.62 -33.16 11.34
C HIS A 356 12.03 -33.26 12.76
N GLY A 357 11.38 -32.19 13.23
CA GLY A 357 10.83 -32.11 14.56
C GLY A 357 11.86 -31.77 15.64
N MET A 358 11.35 -31.50 16.84
CA MET A 358 12.12 -31.09 18.00
C MET A 358 12.35 -32.24 18.99
N PRO A 359 13.51 -32.29 19.66
CA PRO A 359 13.72 -33.21 20.77
C PRO A 359 12.73 -32.98 21.92
N ARG A 360 12.45 -34.03 22.71
CA ARG A 360 11.49 -34.02 23.83
C ARG A 360 11.69 -32.93 24.91
N HIS A 361 12.86 -32.31 24.99
CA HIS A 361 13.13 -31.24 25.95
C HIS A 361 12.64 -29.86 25.50
N TRP A 362 12.06 -29.77 24.30
CA TRP A 362 11.32 -28.61 23.81
C TRP A 362 9.82 -28.78 24.06
N PRO A 363 9.07 -27.68 24.21
CA PRO A 363 9.49 -26.27 24.23
C PRO A 363 10.27 -25.83 25.47
N LYS A 364 11.03 -24.74 25.34
CA LYS A 364 11.72 -24.09 26.46
C LYS A 364 10.95 -22.87 26.96
N ASN A 365 11.25 -22.44 28.19
CA ASN A 365 10.66 -21.25 28.78
C ASN A 365 11.34 -19.99 28.22
N ILE A 366 10.55 -18.96 27.88
CA ILE A 366 11.06 -17.68 27.36
C ILE A 366 12.12 -17.06 28.30
N LYS A 367 11.99 -17.24 29.62
CA LYS A 367 12.98 -16.78 30.61
C LYS A 367 14.37 -17.38 30.45
N SER A 368 14.52 -18.50 29.75
CA SER A 368 15.85 -19.05 29.46
C SER A 368 16.65 -18.17 28.48
N ILE A 369 15.95 -17.35 27.69
CA ILE A 369 16.55 -16.35 26.79
C ILE A 369 16.44 -14.95 27.41
N PHE A 370 15.32 -14.66 28.09
CA PHE A 370 14.98 -13.33 28.62
C PHE A 370 14.87 -13.34 30.15
N GLN A 371 16.00 -13.25 30.84
CA GLN A 371 16.04 -13.35 32.31
C GLN A 371 15.45 -12.11 33.01
N GLU A 372 15.56 -10.93 32.39
CA GLU A 372 15.21 -9.64 33.01
C GLU A 372 13.81 -9.13 32.66
N VAL A 373 13.10 -9.76 31.73
CA VAL A 373 11.82 -9.25 31.23
C VAL A 373 10.65 -10.02 31.86
N PRO A 374 9.64 -9.35 32.43
CA PRO A 374 8.44 -10.00 32.97
C PRO A 374 7.48 -10.42 31.84
N MET A 375 7.96 -11.15 30.82
CA MET A 375 7.14 -11.56 29.68
C MET A 375 6.32 -12.78 30.05
N ALA A 376 5.01 -12.58 30.21
CA ALA A 376 4.04 -13.67 30.25
C ALA A 376 3.69 -14.16 28.83
N ARG A 377 3.86 -13.28 27.83
CA ARG A 377 3.51 -13.44 26.41
C ARG A 377 4.37 -12.47 25.58
N ILE A 378 4.60 -12.79 24.31
CA ILE A 378 5.16 -11.89 23.28
C ILE A 378 4.03 -11.61 22.29
N ASP A 379 3.86 -10.36 21.87
CA ASP A 379 2.75 -9.97 21.01
C ASP A 379 3.09 -9.97 19.52
N ALA A 380 4.36 -9.76 19.15
CA ALA A 380 4.86 -9.88 17.76
C ALA A 380 6.39 -10.00 17.72
N GLY A 381 6.93 -10.47 16.60
CA GLY A 381 8.37 -10.50 16.31
C GLY A 381 8.70 -9.88 14.96
N LEU A 382 9.81 -9.13 14.87
CA LEU A 382 10.27 -8.52 13.62
C LEU A 382 11.75 -8.80 13.39
N ARG A 383 12.10 -9.25 12.19
CA ARG A 383 13.47 -9.19 11.67
C ARG A 383 13.59 -8.01 10.71
N PHE A 384 14.62 -7.19 10.90
CA PHE A 384 14.97 -6.12 9.96
C PHE A 384 16.47 -6.11 9.73
N GLY A 385 16.90 -6.50 8.52
CA GLY A 385 18.30 -6.70 8.21
C GLY A 385 18.97 -7.71 9.15
N HIS A 386 20.00 -7.25 9.86
CA HIS A 386 20.75 -8.04 10.86
C HIS A 386 20.27 -7.81 12.29
N GLU A 387 19.05 -7.31 12.49
CA GLU A 387 18.50 -7.04 13.80
C GLU A 387 17.18 -7.79 14.00
N SER A 388 16.89 -8.14 15.25
CA SER A 388 15.65 -8.79 15.64
C SER A 388 15.01 -8.04 16.81
N PHE A 389 13.68 -7.91 16.76
CA PHE A 389 12.89 -7.18 17.74
C PHE A 389 11.71 -8.04 18.21
N LEU A 390 11.39 -7.94 19.51
CA LEU A 390 10.19 -8.53 20.10
C LEU A 390 9.31 -7.44 20.69
N PHE A 391 8.00 -7.58 20.53
CA PHE A 391 7.01 -6.61 20.99
C PHE A 391 6.21 -7.18 22.16
N TYR A 392 5.92 -6.32 23.14
CA TYR A 392 5.10 -6.66 24.30
C TYR A 392 4.42 -5.42 24.89
N GLY A 393 3.11 -5.41 24.85
CA GLY A 393 2.27 -4.27 25.15
C GLY A 393 2.70 -3.07 24.30
N THR A 394 3.09 -1.99 24.96
CA THR A 394 3.55 -0.75 24.31
C THR A 394 5.07 -0.69 24.15
N LYS A 395 5.78 -1.76 24.52
CA LYS A 395 7.25 -1.83 24.54
C LYS A 395 7.75 -2.75 23.44
N TYR A 396 8.99 -2.54 23.05
CA TYR A 396 9.74 -3.50 22.24
C TYR A 396 11.11 -3.71 22.86
N TYR A 397 11.71 -4.83 22.50
CA TYR A 397 13.03 -5.25 22.93
C TYR A 397 13.83 -5.62 21.70
N LYS A 398 14.95 -4.92 21.50
CA LYS A 398 15.96 -5.34 20.53
C LYS A 398 16.73 -6.53 21.10
N LEU A 399 16.97 -7.54 20.27
CA LEU A 399 17.78 -8.70 20.60
C LEU A 399 19.22 -8.44 20.16
N GLU A 400 20.15 -8.39 21.10
CA GLU A 400 21.58 -8.28 20.83
C GLU A 400 22.27 -9.63 21.06
N GLY A 401 23.08 -10.08 20.10
CA GLY A 401 24.02 -11.20 20.28
C GLY A 401 23.90 -12.35 19.26
N GLN A 402 25.02 -13.06 19.05
CA GLN A 402 25.02 -14.46 18.62
C GLN A 402 24.88 -15.35 19.85
N ARG A 403 24.23 -16.50 19.65
CA ARG A 403 23.71 -17.44 20.65
C ARG A 403 24.57 -17.69 21.89
#